data_AF-A0A1V1TRG9-F1
#
_entry.id   AF-A0A1V1TRG9-F1
#
_cell.length_a   1.000
_cell.length_b   1.000
_cell.length_c   1.000
_cell.angle_alpha   90.00
_cell.angle_beta   90.00
_cell.angle_gamma   90.00
#
_symmetry.space_group_name_H-M   'P 1'
#
loop_
_entity.id
_entity.type
_entity.pdbx_description
1 polymer ?
#
loop_
_entity_poly.entity_id
_entity_poly.type
_entity_poly.pdbx_seq_one_letter_code
_entity_poly.pdbx_strand_id
1 'polypeptide(L)'
;MSQRPVWNILGELPLEVLLRVVDVIRSNRTRIQLALAFPEFFLAPGFNILRQDASYHLIQGNLVPKNVVSTDPDTANLPLFYTAIDTDVGLDFIREILVSAVSINPTSIDGIWGNTTFVPPLSLAISLGRPDLVALLLDVGANHSILYRNLHFLGLPRCAVQGTHIQCQVQNPIYSVNPTRITSCLTPILEAIAIASADTQRREVMEDCALILQARGARVPWRHALATWGIDIIDEDLQQQLMVPLRIGWARFVRAILEPLVEFRIADPTYVEIVHRSLKTACSNQLVDDYRGVIETLTSLGTRMIGEPLAPNTPIRISTTSIDIAMSRNHLKTAAFLIDKYTSQNISLDYDFNLSYFSSPEGLLSFVQAFWRGTSLPNCHWEGRPYPMHYFHEHIFREVIRIRIGGVIEGPIYWMVSQGFVATPWHVRFAMDCWNPAALRALLECGLSPDVGPEEGSVCLLEYCLNPRRLDELYILISHGANPALVSLETRIQLRQQFLQITNINYDRSYLMMTDEMRQPEYFSNPNNPERERAAYHYIVGLGQ
;
A
#
# COMPACT_ATOMS: atom_id res chain seq x y z
N MET A 1 -25.75 65.33 11.10
CA MET A 1 -24.61 65.28 10.16
C MET A 1 -24.54 63.87 9.62
N SER A 2 -25.00 63.64 8.39
CA SER A 2 -24.82 62.36 7.71
C SER A 2 -23.31 62.13 7.58
N GLN A 3 -22.76 61.10 8.24
CA GLN A 3 -21.41 60.65 7.94
C GLN A 3 -21.42 60.24 6.48
N ARG A 4 -20.97 61.14 5.59
CA ARG A 4 -20.56 60.71 4.27
C ARG A 4 -19.52 59.62 4.53
N PRO A 5 -19.71 58.40 4.00
CA PRO A 5 -18.73 57.35 4.20
C PRO A 5 -17.37 57.92 3.79
N VAL A 6 -16.36 57.77 4.66
CA VAL A 6 -14.97 58.25 4.47
C VAL A 6 -14.43 57.87 3.08
N TRP A 7 -15.00 56.82 2.50
CA TRP A 7 -14.74 56.28 1.16
C TRP A 7 -15.07 57.23 0.00
N ASN A 8 -16.04 58.14 0.13
CA ASN A 8 -16.29 59.16 -0.90
C ASN A 8 -15.10 60.11 -1.06
N ILE A 9 -14.28 60.28 -0.01
CA ILE A 9 -13.08 61.12 -0.07
C ILE A 9 -12.00 60.45 -0.92
N LEU A 10 -11.85 59.12 -0.85
CA LEU A 10 -10.84 58.41 -1.63
C LEU A 10 -11.06 58.53 -3.14
N GLY A 11 -12.32 58.57 -3.59
CA GLY A 11 -12.64 58.77 -5.00
C GLY A 11 -12.40 60.19 -5.53
N GLU A 12 -12.30 61.17 -4.63
CA GLU A 12 -12.00 62.56 -4.98
C GLU A 12 -10.49 62.87 -4.89
N LEU A 13 -9.66 61.94 -4.39
CA LEU A 13 -8.22 62.16 -4.27
C LEU A 13 -7.54 62.11 -5.65
N PRO A 14 -6.58 63.03 -5.91
CA PRO A 14 -5.71 62.92 -7.07
C PRO A 14 -4.93 61.61 -7.09
N LEU A 15 -4.68 61.06 -8.28
CA LEU A 15 -3.94 59.82 -8.51
C LEU A 15 -2.59 59.80 -7.78
N GLU A 16 -1.90 60.93 -7.73
CA GLU A 16 -0.59 61.09 -7.08
C GLU A 16 -0.68 60.89 -5.57
N VAL A 17 -1.81 61.28 -4.96
CA VAL A 17 -2.06 61.08 -3.52
C VAL A 17 -2.34 59.61 -3.26
N LEU A 18 -3.15 58.96 -4.11
CA LEU A 18 -3.41 57.52 -4.00
C LEU A 18 -2.14 56.67 -4.13
N LEU A 19 -1.25 57.04 -5.07
CA LEU A 19 0.08 56.42 -5.21
C LEU A 19 0.91 56.55 -3.91
N ARG A 20 0.97 57.75 -3.33
CA ARG A 20 1.68 57.96 -2.05
C ARG A 20 1.07 57.18 -0.90
N VAL A 21 -0.26 57.05 -0.85
CA VAL A 21 -0.94 56.26 0.18
C VAL A 21 -0.56 54.79 0.05
N VAL A 22 -0.56 54.23 -1.17
CA VAL A 22 -0.14 52.84 -1.40
C VAL A 22 1.34 52.63 -1.08
N ASP A 23 2.21 53.59 -1.39
CA ASP A 23 3.64 53.54 -1.01
C ASP A 23 3.85 53.53 0.51
N VAL A 24 2.99 54.24 1.26
CA VAL A 24 3.02 54.25 2.73
C VAL A 24 2.46 52.95 3.32
N ILE A 25 1.50 52.30 2.64
CA ILE A 25 0.97 51.00 3.05
C ILE A 25 1.99 49.91 2.74
N ARG A 26 2.87 49.64 3.70
CA ARG A 26 3.90 48.58 3.60
C ARG A 26 3.34 47.16 3.73
N SER A 27 2.14 46.99 4.29
CA SER A 27 1.55 45.67 4.48
C SER A 27 0.79 45.22 3.23
N ASN A 28 1.26 44.14 2.61
CA ASN A 28 0.58 43.51 1.48
C ASN A 28 -0.81 42.97 1.87
N ARG A 29 -1.01 42.56 3.13
CA ARG A 29 -2.33 42.19 3.65
C ARG A 29 -3.30 43.38 3.60
N THR A 30 -2.85 44.57 4.02
CA THR A 30 -3.68 45.78 3.96
C THR A 30 -3.97 46.20 2.53
N ARG A 31 -2.99 46.08 1.62
CA ARG A 31 -3.19 46.34 0.18
C ARG A 31 -4.28 45.44 -0.42
N ILE A 32 -4.23 44.13 -0.11
CA ILE A 32 -5.26 43.17 -0.53
C ILE A 32 -6.63 43.56 0.04
N GLN A 33 -6.71 43.87 1.33
CA GLN A 33 -7.98 44.26 1.97
C GLN A 33 -8.59 45.51 1.35
N LEU A 34 -7.77 46.50 0.97
CA LEU A 34 -8.23 47.70 0.29
C LEU A 34 -8.73 47.41 -1.12
N ALA A 35 -8.03 46.56 -1.88
CA ALA A 35 -8.49 46.15 -3.20
C ALA A 35 -9.78 45.34 -3.16
N LEU A 36 -9.97 44.48 -2.16
CA LEU A 36 -11.21 43.73 -1.96
C LEU A 36 -12.37 44.64 -1.53
N ALA A 37 -12.11 45.60 -0.63
CA ALA A 37 -13.15 46.48 -0.10
C ALA A 37 -13.56 47.57 -1.10
N PHE A 38 -12.64 47.99 -1.99
CA PHE A 38 -12.78 49.15 -2.87
C PHE A 38 -12.19 48.90 -4.27
N PRO A 39 -12.65 47.86 -4.99
CA PRO A 39 -12.08 47.49 -6.29
C PRO A 39 -12.17 48.61 -7.34
N GLU A 40 -13.21 49.44 -7.29
CA GLU A 40 -13.43 50.57 -8.20
C GLU A 40 -12.33 51.63 -8.13
N PHE A 41 -11.60 51.70 -7.00
CA PHE A 41 -10.49 52.63 -6.82
C PHE A 41 -9.14 51.94 -7.02
N PHE A 42 -8.90 50.83 -6.32
CA PHE A 42 -7.58 50.19 -6.28
C PHE A 42 -7.29 49.24 -7.45
N LEU A 43 -8.30 48.89 -8.25
CA LEU A 43 -8.17 48.09 -9.47
C LEU A 43 -8.52 48.89 -10.74
N ALA A 44 -8.72 50.20 -10.62
CA ALA A 44 -9.15 51.09 -11.69
C ALA A 44 -8.15 51.16 -12.86
N PRO A 45 -8.61 51.43 -14.10
CA PRO A 45 -7.72 51.77 -15.20
C PRO A 45 -6.85 53.00 -14.85
N GLY A 46 -5.53 52.83 -14.83
CA GLY A 46 -4.57 53.88 -14.45
C GLY A 46 -4.05 53.78 -13.01
N PHE A 47 -4.81 53.15 -12.11
CA PHE A 47 -4.40 52.85 -10.74
C PHE A 47 -4.83 51.44 -10.36
N ASN A 48 -4.00 50.47 -10.76
CA ASN A 48 -4.25 49.08 -10.45
C ASN A 48 -3.07 48.54 -9.63
N ILE A 49 -3.32 48.32 -8.33
CA ILE A 49 -2.27 47.91 -7.40
C ILE A 49 -1.68 46.54 -7.75
N LEU A 50 -2.47 45.66 -8.38
CA LEU A 50 -2.03 44.33 -8.79
C LEU A 50 -1.06 44.42 -9.97
N ARG A 51 -1.32 45.31 -10.94
CA ARG A 51 -0.41 45.59 -12.05
C ARG A 51 0.89 46.24 -11.58
N GLN A 52 0.81 47.15 -10.61
CA GLN A 52 1.97 47.80 -10.01
C GLN A 52 2.86 46.77 -9.29
N ASP A 53 2.28 45.88 -8.50
CA ASP A 53 3.00 44.77 -7.84
C ASP A 53 3.69 43.86 -8.85
N ALA A 54 2.96 43.44 -9.90
CA ALA A 54 3.54 42.61 -10.96
C ALA A 54 4.69 43.31 -11.71
N SER A 55 4.55 44.60 -12.02
CA SER A 55 5.62 45.39 -12.66
C SER A 55 6.83 45.56 -11.75
N TYR A 56 6.60 45.82 -10.46
CA TYR A 56 7.67 45.91 -9.47
C TYR A 56 8.48 44.61 -9.43
N HIS A 57 7.82 43.46 -9.31
CA HIS A 57 8.52 42.17 -9.24
C HIS A 57 9.21 41.78 -10.55
N LEU A 58 8.64 42.11 -11.70
CA LEU A 58 9.31 41.92 -12.99
C LEU A 58 10.61 42.76 -13.08
N ILE A 59 10.57 44.02 -12.64
CA ILE A 59 11.74 44.90 -12.64
C ILE A 59 12.79 44.38 -11.66
N GLN A 60 12.39 44.05 -10.43
CA GLN A 60 13.31 43.51 -9.41
C GLN A 60 13.96 42.20 -9.88
N GLY A 61 13.19 41.30 -10.49
CA GLY A 61 13.70 40.05 -11.05
C GLY A 61 14.76 40.25 -12.13
N ASN A 62 14.74 41.38 -12.85
CA ASN A 62 15.76 41.71 -13.85
C ASN A 62 16.99 42.42 -13.27
N LEU A 63 16.85 43.11 -12.14
CA LEU A 63 17.93 43.86 -11.49
C LEU A 63 18.79 43.02 -10.55
N VAL A 64 18.20 42.01 -9.88
CA VAL A 64 18.93 41.19 -8.91
C VAL A 64 19.84 40.19 -9.66
N PRO A 65 21.17 40.20 -9.42
CA PRO A 65 22.06 39.20 -9.98
C PRO A 65 21.61 37.80 -9.54
N LYS A 66 21.55 36.84 -10.47
CA LYS A 66 21.06 35.45 -10.29
C LYS A 66 21.71 34.65 -9.14
N ASN A 67 22.68 35.20 -8.43
CA ASN A 67 23.47 34.55 -7.40
C ASN A 67 23.25 35.11 -5.98
N VAL A 68 22.45 36.17 -5.80
CA VAL A 68 22.21 36.78 -4.48
C VAL A 68 20.87 36.27 -3.94
N VAL A 69 20.91 35.23 -3.12
CA VAL A 69 19.74 34.77 -2.36
C VAL A 69 19.64 35.66 -1.12
N SER A 70 18.62 36.53 -1.05
CA SER A 70 18.28 37.20 0.20
C SER A 70 17.90 36.14 1.23
N THR A 71 18.63 36.09 2.34
CA THR A 71 18.34 35.21 3.48
C THR A 71 17.33 35.80 4.44
N ASP A 72 16.94 37.07 4.24
CA ASP A 72 16.00 37.77 5.10
C ASP A 72 14.61 37.75 4.43
N PRO A 73 13.64 36.96 4.94
CA PRO A 73 12.27 36.95 4.44
C PRO A 73 11.56 38.18 5.01
N ASP A 74 12.01 39.37 4.63
CA ASP A 74 11.29 40.58 4.98
C ASP A 74 9.93 40.53 4.27
N THR A 75 8.90 40.18 5.04
CA THR A 75 7.52 39.95 4.57
C THR A 75 6.94 41.12 3.76
N ALA A 76 7.52 42.33 3.92
CA ALA A 76 7.17 43.52 3.16
C ALA A 76 7.39 43.40 1.64
N ASN A 77 8.30 42.52 1.20
CA ASN A 77 8.62 42.34 -0.23
C ASN A 77 8.04 41.06 -0.83
N LEU A 78 7.14 40.38 -0.11
CA LEU A 78 6.47 39.18 -0.63
C LEU A 78 5.41 39.59 -1.67
N PRO A 79 5.42 39.08 -2.91
CA PRO A 79 4.44 39.51 -3.92
C PRO A 79 3.00 39.34 -3.42
N LEU A 80 2.10 40.24 -3.85
CA LEU A 80 0.69 40.23 -3.40
C LEU A 80 0.04 38.87 -3.63
N PHE A 81 0.43 38.18 -4.70
CA PHE A 81 -0.01 36.82 -5.01
C PHE A 81 0.20 35.83 -3.84
N TYR A 82 1.40 35.78 -3.27
CA TYR A 82 1.71 34.86 -2.17
C TYR A 82 0.98 35.26 -0.88
N THR A 83 0.86 36.56 -0.64
CA THR A 83 0.10 37.07 0.51
C THR A 83 -1.39 36.74 0.36
N ALA A 84 -1.94 36.77 -0.85
CA ALA A 84 -3.33 36.41 -1.11
C ALA A 84 -3.60 34.92 -0.86
N ILE A 85 -2.63 34.05 -1.16
CA ILE A 85 -2.71 32.63 -0.83
C ILE A 85 -2.64 32.42 0.69
N ASP A 86 -1.67 33.05 1.36
CA ASP A 86 -1.46 32.93 2.82
C ASP A 86 -2.66 33.45 3.64
N THR A 87 -3.36 34.47 3.10
CA THR A 87 -4.56 35.05 3.73
C THR A 87 -5.86 34.42 3.28
N ASP A 88 -5.79 33.30 2.56
CA ASP A 88 -6.94 32.52 2.06
C ASP A 88 -7.99 33.37 1.34
N VAL A 89 -7.53 34.27 0.46
CA VAL A 89 -8.43 35.06 -0.37
C VAL A 89 -9.09 34.16 -1.43
N GLY A 90 -10.35 34.45 -1.74
CA GLY A 90 -11.12 33.71 -2.75
C GLY A 90 -10.42 33.62 -4.11
N LEU A 91 -10.64 32.49 -4.80
CA LEU A 91 -9.98 32.16 -6.08
C LEU A 91 -10.25 33.21 -7.17
N ASP A 92 -11.40 33.90 -7.13
CA ASP A 92 -11.74 34.96 -8.09
C ASP A 92 -10.78 36.16 -7.99
N PHE A 93 -10.44 36.57 -6.77
CA PHE A 93 -9.47 37.66 -6.58
C PHE A 93 -8.06 37.20 -6.98
N ILE A 94 -7.68 35.95 -6.66
CA ILE A 94 -6.40 35.40 -7.14
C ILE A 94 -6.34 35.40 -8.67
N ARG A 95 -7.46 35.10 -9.35
CA ARG A 95 -7.57 35.19 -10.80
C ARG A 95 -7.35 36.62 -11.29
N GLU A 96 -7.89 37.64 -10.62
CA GLU A 96 -7.63 39.05 -10.95
C GLU A 96 -6.16 39.44 -10.80
N ILE A 97 -5.48 38.93 -9.77
CA ILE A 97 -4.02 39.09 -9.59
C ILE A 97 -3.29 38.50 -10.79
N LEU A 98 -3.62 37.27 -11.19
CA LEU A 98 -2.96 36.58 -12.29
C LEU A 98 -3.25 37.23 -13.65
N VAL A 99 -4.48 37.68 -13.91
CA VAL A 99 -4.82 38.43 -15.14
C VAL A 99 -4.03 39.74 -15.21
N SER A 100 -3.92 40.45 -14.08
CA SER A 100 -3.11 41.66 -13.98
C SER A 100 -1.64 41.38 -14.25
N ALA A 101 -1.11 40.28 -13.70
CA ALA A 101 0.26 39.83 -13.93
C ALA A 101 0.53 39.48 -15.40
N VAL A 102 -0.34 38.69 -16.05
CA VAL A 102 -0.23 38.34 -17.48
C VAL A 102 -0.27 39.59 -18.37
N SER A 103 -1.02 40.63 -17.99
CA SER A 103 -1.05 41.90 -18.73
C SER A 103 0.30 42.64 -18.73
N ILE A 104 1.16 42.36 -17.76
CA ILE A 104 2.51 42.94 -17.62
C ILE A 104 3.55 42.04 -18.30
N ASN A 105 3.44 40.72 -18.15
CA ASN A 105 4.29 39.76 -18.86
C ASN A 105 3.42 38.68 -19.54
N PRO A 106 3.12 38.85 -20.85
CA PRO A 106 2.23 37.94 -21.56
C PRO A 106 2.87 36.58 -21.87
N THR A 107 4.19 36.43 -21.70
CA THR A 107 4.89 35.21 -22.10
C THR A 107 4.76 34.09 -21.08
N SER A 108 4.77 34.44 -19.79
CA SER A 108 4.57 33.51 -18.68
C SER A 108 4.51 34.29 -17.37
N ILE A 109 3.59 33.92 -16.49
CA ILE A 109 3.56 34.44 -15.13
C ILE A 109 4.87 34.18 -14.37
N ASP A 110 5.62 33.16 -14.77
CA ASP A 110 6.88 32.81 -14.14
C ASP A 110 8.01 33.78 -14.51
N GLY A 111 7.85 34.61 -15.54
CA GLY A 111 8.81 35.70 -15.76
C GLY A 111 8.73 36.78 -14.68
N ILE A 112 7.60 36.86 -13.96
CA ILE A 112 7.38 37.84 -12.89
C ILE A 112 7.97 37.34 -11.57
N TRP A 113 7.82 36.04 -11.29
CA TRP A 113 8.19 35.45 -9.99
C TRP A 113 9.32 34.41 -10.06
N GLY A 114 9.61 33.85 -11.23
CA GLY A 114 10.54 32.72 -11.41
C GLY A 114 12.02 33.07 -11.34
N ASN A 115 12.41 34.35 -11.43
CA ASN A 115 13.79 34.80 -11.20
C ASN A 115 14.02 35.32 -9.77
N THR A 116 13.06 35.10 -8.87
CA THR A 116 13.14 35.54 -7.47
C THR A 116 13.63 34.41 -6.56
N THR A 117 13.88 34.74 -5.29
CA THR A 117 14.13 33.75 -4.24
C THR A 117 12.88 32.97 -3.83
N PHE A 118 11.70 33.32 -4.33
CA PHE A 118 10.42 32.71 -3.92
C PHE A 118 10.17 31.38 -4.64
N VAL A 119 9.46 30.47 -3.96
CA VAL A 119 8.98 29.20 -4.55
C VAL A 119 8.06 29.54 -5.73
N PRO A 120 8.20 28.94 -6.93
CA PRO A 120 7.34 29.23 -8.07
C PRO A 120 5.86 29.08 -7.68
N PRO A 121 4.97 29.97 -8.17
CA PRO A 121 3.54 29.95 -7.84
C PRO A 121 2.92 28.55 -7.96
N LEU A 122 3.25 27.84 -9.04
CA LEU A 122 2.75 26.50 -9.30
C LEU A 122 3.24 25.48 -8.27
N SER A 123 4.53 25.52 -7.92
CA SER A 123 5.09 24.65 -6.88
C SER A 123 4.48 24.91 -5.51
N LEU A 124 4.21 26.18 -5.17
CA LEU A 124 3.53 26.54 -3.93
C LEU A 124 2.10 25.99 -3.91
N ALA A 125 1.31 26.26 -4.96
CA ALA A 125 -0.06 25.79 -5.08
C ALA A 125 -0.17 24.27 -4.89
N ILE A 126 0.78 23.51 -5.44
CA ILE A 126 0.79 22.06 -5.29
C ILE A 126 1.20 21.67 -3.87
N SER A 127 2.22 22.30 -3.28
CA SER A 127 2.64 22.01 -1.90
C SER A 127 1.52 22.22 -0.87
N LEU A 128 0.62 23.16 -1.15
CA LEU A 128 -0.57 23.47 -0.36
C LEU A 128 -1.76 22.54 -0.64
N GLY A 129 -1.70 21.71 -1.68
CA GLY A 129 -2.83 20.86 -2.06
C GLY A 129 -4.02 21.67 -2.56
N ARG A 130 -3.81 22.65 -3.45
CA ARG A 130 -4.88 23.46 -4.02
C ARG A 130 -5.08 23.17 -5.51
N PRO A 131 -5.82 22.09 -5.88
CA PRO A 131 -5.98 21.70 -7.28
C PRO A 131 -6.65 22.79 -8.12
N ASP A 132 -7.57 23.56 -7.53
CA ASP A 132 -8.21 24.72 -8.14
C ASP A 132 -7.21 25.82 -8.53
N LEU A 133 -6.25 26.11 -7.64
CA LEU A 133 -5.18 27.06 -7.88
C LEU A 133 -4.16 26.53 -8.90
N VAL A 134 -3.87 25.23 -8.87
CA VAL A 134 -3.01 24.57 -9.88
C VAL A 134 -3.63 24.70 -11.27
N ALA A 135 -4.92 24.41 -11.43
CA ALA A 135 -5.62 24.58 -12.69
C ALA A 135 -5.57 26.03 -13.16
N LEU A 136 -5.87 26.97 -12.27
CA LEU A 136 -5.84 28.41 -12.57
C LEU A 136 -4.46 28.88 -13.02
N LEU A 137 -3.39 28.45 -12.34
CA LEU A 137 -2.02 28.83 -12.71
C LEU A 137 -1.62 28.28 -14.08
N LEU A 138 -2.01 27.03 -14.39
CA LEU A 138 -1.77 26.44 -15.70
C LEU A 138 -2.60 27.12 -16.80
N ASP A 139 -3.83 27.56 -16.50
CA ASP A 139 -4.67 28.33 -17.44
C ASP A 139 -4.02 29.65 -17.87
N VAL A 140 -3.26 30.28 -16.97
CA VAL A 140 -2.55 31.54 -17.24
C VAL A 140 -1.11 31.32 -17.74
N GLY A 141 -0.75 30.09 -18.09
CA GLY A 141 0.55 29.78 -18.71
C GLY A 141 1.71 29.58 -17.73
N ALA A 142 1.45 29.17 -16.48
CA ALA A 142 2.50 28.70 -15.59
C ALA A 142 3.23 27.50 -16.20
N ASN A 143 4.55 27.53 -16.19
CA ASN A 143 5.41 26.52 -16.76
C ASN A 143 5.69 25.41 -15.72
N HIS A 144 5.02 24.27 -15.90
CA HIS A 144 5.19 23.06 -15.09
C HIS A 144 6.60 22.43 -15.14
N SER A 145 7.48 22.95 -15.99
CA SER A 145 8.86 22.48 -16.14
C SER A 145 9.88 23.38 -15.43
N ILE A 146 9.43 24.47 -14.79
CA ILE A 146 10.35 25.38 -14.12
C ILE A 146 11.04 24.70 -12.95
N LEU A 147 12.36 24.86 -12.95
CA LEU A 147 13.26 24.33 -11.95
C LEU A 147 13.41 25.36 -10.83
N TYR A 148 13.00 24.99 -9.62
CA TYR A 148 13.29 25.78 -8.44
C TYR A 148 14.59 25.32 -7.78
N ARG A 149 15.60 26.21 -7.72
CA ARG A 149 16.96 25.91 -7.23
C ARG A 149 17.08 25.80 -5.71
N ASN A 150 16.09 26.24 -4.93
CA ASN A 150 16.15 26.29 -3.47
C ASN A 150 15.30 25.16 -2.84
N LEU A 151 15.73 23.90 -3.01
CA LEU A 151 15.16 22.73 -2.31
C LEU A 151 15.58 22.64 -0.82
N HIS A 152 15.98 23.76 -0.20
CA HIS A 152 16.31 23.82 1.24
C HIS A 152 15.15 23.39 2.14
N PHE A 153 13.91 23.48 1.66
CA PHE A 153 12.71 23.03 2.38
C PHE A 153 12.69 21.52 2.68
N LEU A 154 13.54 20.71 2.04
CA LEU A 154 13.63 19.26 2.29
C LEU A 154 14.73 18.88 3.31
N GLY A 155 15.40 19.85 3.94
CA GLY A 155 16.49 19.56 4.90
C GLY A 155 17.74 18.93 4.28
N LEU A 156 17.84 18.90 2.95
CA LEU A 156 19.01 18.40 2.23
C LEU A 156 20.12 19.46 2.22
N PRO A 157 21.36 19.14 2.63
CA PRO A 157 22.44 20.12 2.68
C PRO A 157 22.75 20.69 1.29
N ARG A 158 22.94 22.02 1.24
CA ARG A 158 23.16 22.85 0.03
C ARG A 158 24.22 22.30 -0.93
N CYS A 159 25.24 21.63 -0.40
CA CYS A 159 26.35 21.05 -1.16
C CYS A 159 25.98 19.76 -1.92
N ALA A 160 24.98 18.99 -1.47
CA ALA A 160 24.55 17.75 -2.12
C ALA A 160 23.74 18.04 -3.41
N VAL A 161 22.95 19.12 -3.41
CA VAL A 161 22.12 19.52 -4.56
C VAL A 161 22.94 20.22 -5.64
N GLN A 162 24.00 20.93 -5.27
CA GLN A 162 24.81 21.71 -6.21
C GLN A 162 25.98 20.94 -6.83
N GLY A 163 26.36 19.78 -6.28
CA GLY A 163 27.51 19.01 -6.77
C GLY A 163 28.85 19.76 -6.69
N THR A 164 28.93 20.84 -5.91
CA THR A 164 30.06 21.77 -5.88
C THR A 164 31.17 21.39 -4.89
N HIS A 165 30.94 20.41 -4.01
CA HIS A 165 31.96 19.90 -3.08
C HIS A 165 32.26 18.42 -3.33
N ILE A 166 33.43 18.15 -3.93
CA ILE A 166 33.98 16.80 -4.16
C ILE A 166 34.05 15.98 -2.85
N GLN A 167 34.33 16.62 -1.71
CA GLN A 167 34.39 15.93 -0.40
C GLN A 167 33.02 15.46 0.12
N CYS A 168 31.92 16.13 -0.24
CA CYS A 168 30.56 15.68 0.11
C CYS A 168 30.07 14.53 -0.78
N GLN A 169 30.56 14.44 -2.03
CA GLN A 169 30.29 13.32 -2.93
C GLN A 169 31.01 12.03 -2.51
N VAL A 170 32.19 12.15 -1.90
CA VAL A 170 32.99 10.99 -1.44
C VAL A 170 32.46 10.40 -0.13
N GLN A 171 31.87 11.22 0.75
CA GLN A 171 31.34 10.76 2.04
C GLN A 171 29.89 10.24 1.99
N ASN A 172 29.18 10.44 0.87
CA ASN A 172 27.78 10.01 0.72
C ASN A 172 27.50 9.54 -0.72
N PRO A 173 28.00 8.35 -1.14
CA PRO A 173 27.92 7.85 -2.52
C PRO A 173 26.49 7.64 -3.04
N ILE A 174 25.48 7.68 -2.15
CA ILE A 174 24.06 7.59 -2.48
C ILE A 174 23.54 8.89 -3.14
N TYR A 175 24.24 10.04 -3.01
CA TYR A 175 23.74 11.36 -3.40
C TYR A 175 24.58 12.11 -4.44
N SER A 176 25.18 11.41 -5.42
CA SER A 176 25.81 12.09 -6.57
C SER A 176 24.75 12.71 -7.52
N VAL A 177 24.28 13.91 -7.19
CA VAL A 177 23.32 14.65 -8.02
C VAL A 177 24.07 15.32 -9.16
N ASN A 178 23.94 14.76 -10.36
CA ASN A 178 24.42 15.39 -11.59
C ASN A 178 23.46 16.56 -11.94
N PRO A 179 23.93 17.80 -12.18
CA PRO A 179 23.07 18.98 -12.35
C PRO A 179 22.09 18.93 -13.53
N THR A 180 22.22 17.95 -14.43
CA THR A 180 21.25 17.63 -15.50
C THR A 180 20.06 16.77 -15.03
N ARG A 181 20.01 16.36 -13.74
CA ARG A 181 19.10 15.33 -13.19
C ARG A 181 17.98 15.85 -12.28
N ILE A 182 17.56 17.10 -12.41
CA ILE A 182 16.46 17.64 -11.62
C ILE A 182 15.40 18.12 -12.60
N THR A 183 14.33 17.36 -12.70
CA THR A 183 13.30 17.44 -13.74
C THR A 183 11.96 17.79 -13.08
N SER A 184 11.28 18.80 -13.65
CA SER A 184 9.92 19.33 -13.45
C SER A 184 9.37 19.51 -12.01
N CYS A 185 8.31 20.31 -11.88
CA CYS A 185 7.66 20.58 -10.59
C CYS A 185 7.11 19.32 -9.92
N LEU A 186 6.91 18.22 -10.67
CA LEU A 186 6.38 16.94 -10.18
C LEU A 186 7.34 16.18 -9.26
N THR A 187 8.66 16.27 -9.41
CA THR A 187 9.58 15.49 -8.55
C THR A 187 9.47 15.86 -7.07
N PRO A 188 9.51 17.16 -6.68
CA PRO A 188 9.33 17.55 -5.28
C PRO A 188 7.95 17.23 -4.72
N ILE A 189 6.91 17.20 -5.58
CA ILE A 189 5.53 16.85 -5.20
C ILE A 189 5.48 15.37 -4.84
N LEU A 190 5.96 14.53 -5.75
CA LEU A 190 6.07 13.09 -5.59
C LEU A 190 6.94 12.69 -4.39
N GLU A 191 8.04 13.41 -4.13
CA GLU A 191 8.89 13.21 -2.95
C GLU A 191 8.21 13.71 -1.65
N ALA A 192 7.56 14.88 -1.65
CA ALA A 192 6.85 15.40 -0.49
C ALA A 192 5.66 14.52 -0.07
N ILE A 193 5.01 13.87 -1.03
CA ILE A 193 3.87 12.98 -0.79
C ILE A 193 4.32 11.61 -0.32
N ALA A 194 5.44 11.09 -0.86
CA ALA A 194 6.06 9.88 -0.34
C ALA A 194 6.44 10.03 1.15
N ILE A 195 6.83 11.24 1.58
CA ILE A 195 7.16 11.59 2.96
C ILE A 195 5.89 11.84 3.81
N ALA A 196 4.83 12.42 3.25
CA ALA A 196 3.59 12.76 3.97
C ALA A 196 2.53 11.63 4.02
N SER A 197 2.92 10.41 3.66
CA SER A 197 2.07 9.27 3.26
C SER A 197 1.11 8.66 4.30
N ALA A 198 0.92 9.27 5.47
CA ALA A 198 -0.03 8.80 6.47
C ALA A 198 -1.43 9.44 6.37
N ASP A 199 -1.58 10.58 5.70
CA ASP A 199 -2.86 11.30 5.59
C ASP A 199 -3.56 11.02 4.25
N THR A 200 -4.63 10.22 4.29
CA THR A 200 -5.44 9.85 3.12
C THR A 200 -6.03 11.07 2.41
N GLN A 201 -6.49 12.10 3.15
CA GLN A 201 -7.09 13.29 2.56
C GLN A 201 -6.05 14.09 1.78
N ARG A 202 -4.87 14.29 2.36
CA ARG A 202 -3.77 14.96 1.66
C ARG A 202 -3.34 14.18 0.42
N ARG A 203 -3.33 12.86 0.47
CA ARG A 203 -2.99 12.00 -0.68
C ARG A 203 -3.97 12.17 -1.85
N GLU A 204 -5.27 12.22 -1.59
CA GLU A 204 -6.31 12.42 -2.62
C GLU A 204 -6.18 13.79 -3.29
N VAL A 205 -6.06 14.85 -2.48
CA VAL A 205 -5.90 16.22 -2.97
C VAL A 205 -4.65 16.38 -3.86
N MET A 206 -3.58 15.68 -3.50
CA MET A 206 -2.35 15.71 -4.29
C MET A 206 -2.46 14.90 -5.58
N GLU A 207 -3.23 13.81 -5.57
CA GLU A 207 -3.58 13.08 -6.78
C GLU A 207 -4.38 13.97 -7.75
N ASP A 208 -5.30 14.80 -7.24
CA ASP A 208 -6.02 15.79 -8.06
C ASP A 208 -5.08 16.82 -8.70
N CYS A 209 -4.12 17.35 -7.93
CA CYS A 209 -3.09 18.24 -8.49
C CYS A 209 -2.28 17.55 -9.61
N ALA A 210 -1.89 16.28 -9.41
CA ALA A 210 -1.15 15.51 -10.41
C ALA A 210 -1.97 15.28 -11.68
N LEU A 211 -3.25 14.92 -11.54
CA LEU A 211 -4.18 14.74 -12.67
C LEU A 211 -4.32 16.00 -13.51
N ILE A 212 -4.44 17.16 -12.86
CA ILE A 212 -4.53 18.47 -13.55
C ILE A 212 -3.24 18.74 -14.33
N LEU A 213 -2.08 18.51 -13.72
CA LEU A 213 -0.78 18.68 -14.40
C LEU A 213 -0.68 17.78 -15.64
N GLN A 214 -1.01 16.50 -15.50
CA GLN A 214 -0.98 15.54 -16.60
C GLN A 214 -1.95 15.93 -17.72
N ALA A 215 -3.16 16.37 -17.39
CA ALA A 215 -4.15 16.85 -18.36
C ALA A 215 -3.66 18.09 -19.15
N ARG A 216 -2.70 18.83 -18.61
CA ARG A 216 -2.06 19.99 -19.25
C ARG A 216 -0.70 19.67 -19.89
N GLY A 217 -0.39 18.39 -20.07
CA GLY A 217 0.81 17.93 -20.77
C GLY A 217 2.09 17.92 -19.93
N ALA A 218 1.98 18.13 -18.61
CA ALA A 218 3.12 17.94 -17.73
C ALA A 218 3.47 16.45 -17.66
N ARG A 219 4.71 16.10 -18.03
CA ARG A 219 5.21 14.73 -17.92
C ARG A 219 5.77 14.48 -16.53
N VAL A 220 5.61 13.25 -16.01
CA VAL A 220 6.28 12.83 -14.78
C VAL A 220 7.79 12.76 -15.05
N PRO A 221 8.60 13.56 -14.33
CA PRO A 221 10.04 13.68 -14.50
C PRO A 221 10.80 12.47 -13.94
N TRP A 222 12.02 12.25 -14.45
CA TRP A 222 12.82 11.06 -14.17
C TRP A 222 14.11 11.31 -13.37
N ARG A 223 14.52 10.31 -12.55
CA ARG A 223 15.84 10.13 -11.93
C ARG A 223 16.62 8.98 -12.61
N HIS A 224 17.68 9.33 -13.33
CA HIS A 224 18.68 8.40 -13.90
C HIS A 224 19.44 7.66 -12.77
N ALA A 225 18.91 6.52 -12.27
CA ALA A 225 19.58 5.73 -11.21
C ALA A 225 19.62 4.21 -11.46
N LEU A 226 19.03 3.67 -12.53
CA LEU A 226 18.94 2.21 -12.73
C LEU A 226 19.56 1.67 -14.04
N ALA A 227 20.34 2.48 -14.75
CA ALA A 227 21.05 2.05 -15.96
C ALA A 227 22.16 0.98 -15.73
N THR A 228 22.30 0.45 -14.51
CA THR A 228 23.28 -0.59 -14.18
C THR A 228 22.81 -2.03 -14.46
N TRP A 229 21.58 -2.26 -14.93
CA TRP A 229 21.02 -3.61 -15.01
C TRP A 229 20.95 -4.23 -16.42
N GLY A 230 21.37 -3.53 -17.48
CA GLY A 230 21.59 -4.15 -18.80
C GLY A 230 20.38 -4.91 -19.39
N ILE A 231 19.16 -4.49 -19.06
CA ILE A 231 17.92 -5.09 -19.58
C ILE A 231 17.50 -4.31 -20.84
N ASP A 232 17.18 -5.04 -21.92
CA ASP A 232 16.69 -4.47 -23.18
C ASP A 232 15.48 -3.54 -22.97
N ILE A 233 15.49 -2.45 -23.75
CA ILE A 233 14.73 -1.21 -23.55
C ILE A 233 13.23 -1.44 -23.84
N ILE A 234 12.51 -1.87 -22.82
CA ILE A 234 11.06 -1.73 -22.69
C ILE A 234 10.78 -0.27 -22.32
N ASP A 235 9.85 0.40 -23.01
CA ASP A 235 9.39 1.80 -22.84
C ASP A 235 9.67 2.38 -21.43
N GLU A 236 10.94 2.77 -21.19
CA GLU A 236 11.45 3.02 -19.85
C GLU A 236 10.78 4.26 -19.28
N ASP A 237 10.51 5.23 -20.15
CA ASP A 237 9.81 6.46 -19.84
C ASP A 237 8.43 6.17 -19.26
N LEU A 238 7.63 5.29 -19.88
CA LEU A 238 6.31 4.95 -19.37
C LEU A 238 6.39 4.20 -18.02
N GLN A 239 7.25 3.19 -17.92
CA GLN A 239 7.42 2.45 -16.67
C GLN A 239 7.86 3.40 -15.53
N GLN A 240 8.74 4.34 -15.81
CA GLN A 240 9.23 5.34 -14.86
C GLN A 240 8.14 6.32 -14.43
N GLN A 241 7.29 6.79 -15.35
CA GLN A 241 6.15 7.65 -15.02
C GLN A 241 5.18 6.95 -14.05
N LEU A 242 5.10 5.61 -14.10
CA LEU A 242 4.24 4.81 -13.23
C LEU A 242 4.85 4.49 -11.87
N MET A 243 6.18 4.41 -11.75
CA MET A 243 6.83 3.91 -10.52
C MET A 243 6.39 4.65 -9.26
N VAL A 244 6.32 5.98 -9.30
CA VAL A 244 5.92 6.74 -8.12
C VAL A 244 4.44 6.60 -7.80
N PRO A 245 3.49 6.83 -8.73
CA PRO A 245 2.08 6.68 -8.40
C PRO A 245 1.72 5.23 -8.01
N LEU A 246 2.42 4.23 -8.53
CA LEU A 246 2.29 2.84 -8.08
C LEU A 246 2.76 2.63 -6.64
N ARG A 247 3.85 3.30 -6.23
CA ARG A 247 4.41 3.24 -4.87
C ARG A 247 3.68 4.11 -3.85
N ILE A 248 2.90 5.08 -4.31
CA ILE A 248 2.05 5.91 -3.44
C ILE A 248 0.63 5.34 -3.41
N GLY A 249 0.21 4.59 -4.42
CA GLY A 249 -1.13 4.01 -4.50
C GLY A 249 -2.16 4.92 -5.18
N TRP A 250 -1.75 5.73 -6.16
CA TRP A 250 -2.61 6.66 -6.91
C TRP A 250 -3.32 6.00 -8.09
N ALA A 251 -4.47 5.40 -7.80
CA ALA A 251 -5.24 4.64 -8.78
C ALA A 251 -5.74 5.49 -9.96
N ARG A 252 -6.25 6.70 -9.69
CA ARG A 252 -6.80 7.60 -10.72
C ARG A 252 -5.68 8.12 -11.61
N PHE A 253 -4.52 8.44 -11.03
CA PHE A 253 -3.37 8.90 -11.79
C PHE A 253 -2.75 7.80 -12.65
N VAL A 254 -2.58 6.58 -12.10
CA VAL A 254 -2.15 5.40 -12.89
C VAL A 254 -3.12 5.17 -14.05
N ARG A 255 -4.43 5.26 -13.81
CA ARG A 255 -5.45 5.15 -14.86
C ARG A 255 -5.28 6.23 -15.93
N ALA A 256 -5.15 7.49 -15.54
CA ALA A 256 -5.00 8.60 -16.48
C ALA A 256 -3.74 8.48 -17.38
N ILE A 257 -2.67 7.86 -16.88
CA ILE A 257 -1.46 7.57 -17.66
C ILE A 257 -1.71 6.41 -18.63
N LEU A 258 -2.27 5.30 -18.14
CA LEU A 258 -2.35 4.05 -18.90
C LEU A 258 -3.55 3.99 -19.84
N GLU A 259 -4.74 4.42 -19.42
CA GLU A 259 -5.99 4.23 -20.15
C GLU A 259 -5.97 4.80 -21.58
N PRO A 260 -5.45 6.02 -21.84
CA PRO A 260 -5.34 6.54 -23.20
C PRO A 260 -4.45 5.69 -24.12
N LEU A 261 -3.55 4.88 -23.56
CA LEU A 261 -2.63 4.03 -24.32
C LEU A 261 -3.22 2.67 -24.66
N VAL A 262 -4.26 2.21 -23.94
CA VAL A 262 -4.85 0.89 -24.11
C VAL A 262 -5.38 0.69 -25.52
N GLU A 263 -6.09 1.66 -26.08
CA GLU A 263 -6.69 1.55 -27.43
C GLU A 263 -5.63 1.41 -28.53
N PHE A 264 -4.46 2.04 -28.36
CA PHE A 264 -3.39 2.03 -29.36
C PHE A 264 -2.41 0.86 -29.17
N ARG A 265 -2.34 0.28 -27.97
CA ARG A 265 -1.29 -0.68 -27.57
C ARG A 265 -1.82 -2.00 -27.03
N ILE A 266 -3.09 -2.33 -27.27
CA ILE A 266 -3.70 -3.57 -26.76
C ILE A 266 -2.93 -4.83 -27.19
N ALA A 267 -2.34 -4.81 -28.38
CA ALA A 267 -1.54 -5.91 -28.93
C ALA A 267 -0.02 -5.70 -28.81
N ASP A 268 0.45 -4.62 -28.15
CA ASP A 268 1.88 -4.38 -27.93
C ASP A 268 2.36 -5.20 -26.72
N PRO A 269 3.19 -6.25 -26.92
CA PRO A 269 3.68 -7.07 -25.83
C PRO A 269 4.51 -6.27 -24.81
N THR A 270 5.12 -5.17 -25.23
CA THR A 270 5.87 -4.25 -24.36
C THR A 270 4.94 -3.58 -23.37
N TYR A 271 3.77 -3.12 -23.83
CA TYR A 271 2.77 -2.47 -23.00
C TYR A 271 2.12 -3.47 -22.03
N VAL A 272 1.85 -4.70 -22.48
CA VAL A 272 1.40 -5.82 -21.62
C VAL A 272 2.39 -6.03 -20.48
N GLU A 273 3.68 -6.15 -20.79
CA GLU A 273 4.73 -6.34 -19.79
C GLU A 273 4.83 -5.16 -18.80
N ILE A 274 4.63 -3.92 -19.26
CA ILE A 274 4.60 -2.74 -18.37
C ILE A 274 3.43 -2.80 -17.39
N VAL A 275 2.24 -3.19 -17.84
CA VAL A 275 1.07 -3.35 -16.95
C VAL A 275 1.33 -4.48 -15.95
N HIS A 276 1.92 -5.60 -16.38
CA HIS A 276 2.29 -6.70 -15.48
C HIS A 276 3.35 -6.27 -14.44
N ARG A 277 4.43 -5.60 -14.86
CA ARG A 277 5.45 -5.05 -13.94
C ARG A 277 4.85 -4.04 -12.96
N SER A 278 3.91 -3.23 -13.43
CA SER A 278 3.19 -2.27 -12.61
C SER A 278 2.36 -2.98 -11.55
N LEU A 279 1.68 -4.07 -11.92
CA LEU A 279 0.89 -4.87 -10.99
C LEU A 279 1.78 -5.56 -9.94
N LYS A 280 2.91 -6.14 -10.36
CA LYS A 280 3.93 -6.70 -9.46
C LYS A 280 4.43 -5.65 -8.47
N THR A 281 4.72 -4.44 -8.97
CA THR A 281 5.17 -3.32 -8.14
C THR A 281 4.10 -2.90 -7.13
N ALA A 282 2.84 -2.78 -7.54
CA ALA A 282 1.73 -2.47 -6.64
C ALA A 282 1.55 -3.54 -5.55
N CYS A 283 1.59 -4.82 -5.91
CA CYS A 283 1.49 -5.93 -4.94
C CYS A 283 2.65 -5.93 -3.94
N SER A 284 3.86 -5.55 -4.38
CA SER A 284 5.07 -5.50 -3.54
C SER A 284 5.11 -4.31 -2.57
N ASN A 285 4.48 -3.18 -2.94
CA ASN A 285 4.46 -1.94 -2.15
C ASN A 285 3.19 -1.76 -1.31
N GLN A 286 2.26 -2.71 -1.36
CA GLN A 286 1.13 -2.71 -0.45
C GLN A 286 1.65 -2.82 0.99
N LEU A 287 1.49 -1.76 1.79
CA LEU A 287 1.92 -1.76 3.20
C LEU A 287 0.74 -2.00 4.15
N VAL A 288 -0.45 -1.57 3.72
CA VAL A 288 -1.78 -1.76 4.31
C VAL A 288 -2.75 -1.80 3.11
N ASP A 289 -3.98 -2.32 3.23
CA ASP A 289 -5.00 -2.53 2.15
C ASP A 289 -5.32 -1.32 1.21
N ASP A 290 -4.58 -0.22 1.32
CA ASP A 290 -4.65 1.06 0.63
C ASP A 290 -4.22 1.06 -0.86
N TYR A 291 -3.76 -0.07 -1.39
CA TYR A 291 -3.35 -0.22 -2.80
C TYR A 291 -4.40 -0.94 -3.65
N ARG A 292 -5.52 -1.35 -3.04
CA ARG A 292 -6.58 -2.08 -3.74
C ARG A 292 -7.08 -1.35 -4.98
N GLY A 293 -7.25 -0.03 -4.93
CA GLY A 293 -7.68 0.76 -6.09
C GLY A 293 -6.69 0.74 -7.27
N VAL A 294 -5.38 0.74 -6.99
CA VAL A 294 -4.34 0.62 -8.03
C VAL A 294 -4.35 -0.78 -8.62
N ILE A 295 -4.41 -1.81 -7.77
CA ILE A 295 -4.46 -3.21 -8.19
C ILE A 295 -5.70 -3.46 -9.05
N GLU A 296 -6.88 -3.02 -8.61
CA GLU A 296 -8.13 -3.10 -9.37
C GLU A 296 -8.02 -2.38 -10.72
N THR A 297 -7.41 -1.19 -10.75
CA THR A 297 -7.18 -0.44 -11.99
C THR A 297 -6.26 -1.22 -12.94
N LEU A 298 -5.11 -1.68 -12.47
CA LEU A 298 -4.15 -2.42 -13.30
C LEU A 298 -4.71 -3.76 -13.77
N THR A 299 -5.43 -4.49 -12.92
CA THR A 299 -6.10 -5.73 -13.32
C THR A 299 -7.21 -5.44 -14.32
N SER A 300 -7.98 -4.36 -14.17
CA SER A 300 -9.00 -3.98 -15.16
C SER A 300 -8.40 -3.63 -16.52
N LEU A 301 -7.26 -2.92 -16.55
CA LEU A 301 -6.55 -2.58 -17.77
C LEU A 301 -5.91 -3.82 -18.41
N GLY A 302 -5.19 -4.63 -17.62
CA GLY A 302 -4.54 -5.84 -18.11
C GLY A 302 -5.54 -6.88 -18.63
N THR A 303 -6.71 -6.99 -18.01
CA THR A 303 -7.71 -7.98 -18.43
C THR A 303 -8.43 -7.59 -19.73
N ARG A 304 -8.53 -6.28 -20.03
CA ARG A 304 -8.93 -5.82 -21.38
C ARG A 304 -7.90 -6.23 -22.44
N MET A 305 -6.62 -6.22 -22.10
CA MET A 305 -5.53 -6.59 -23.02
C MET A 305 -5.43 -8.09 -23.25
N ILE A 306 -5.85 -8.87 -22.27
CA ILE A 306 -5.95 -10.33 -22.32
C ILE A 306 -7.23 -10.79 -23.04
N GLY A 307 -8.21 -9.89 -23.21
CA GLY A 307 -9.56 -10.21 -23.69
C GLY A 307 -9.67 -10.72 -25.14
N GLU A 308 -8.62 -10.63 -25.95
CA GLU A 308 -8.59 -11.31 -27.25
C GLU A 308 -7.72 -12.57 -27.14
N PRO A 309 -8.32 -13.77 -27.06
CA PRO A 309 -7.55 -15.00 -27.18
C PRO A 309 -6.85 -14.99 -28.54
N LEU A 310 -5.51 -14.86 -28.52
CA LEU A 310 -4.65 -14.87 -29.71
C LEU A 310 -4.88 -16.11 -30.60
N ALA A 311 -5.51 -17.17 -30.06
CA ALA A 311 -6.19 -18.22 -30.80
C ALA A 311 -7.29 -18.86 -29.90
N PRO A 312 -8.39 -19.40 -30.47
CA PRO A 312 -9.56 -19.89 -29.74
C PRO A 312 -9.35 -21.05 -28.72
N ASN A 313 -8.12 -21.49 -28.45
CA ASN A 313 -7.81 -22.53 -27.46
C ASN A 313 -6.45 -22.37 -26.79
N THR A 314 -5.76 -21.22 -26.94
CA THR A 314 -4.49 -21.01 -26.25
C THR A 314 -4.80 -20.45 -24.85
N PRO A 315 -4.62 -21.23 -23.76
CA PRO A 315 -4.87 -20.73 -22.43
C PRO A 315 -3.96 -19.53 -22.18
N ILE A 316 -4.55 -18.40 -21.85
CA ILE A 316 -3.79 -17.21 -21.51
C ILE A 316 -3.15 -17.48 -20.16
N ARG A 317 -1.84 -17.71 -20.18
CA ARG A 317 -1.04 -17.91 -18.98
C ARG A 317 -0.69 -16.55 -18.43
N ILE A 318 -1.46 -16.06 -17.47
CA ILE A 318 -0.96 -14.98 -16.62
C ILE A 318 0.10 -15.59 -15.72
N SER A 319 1.31 -15.01 -15.74
CA SER A 319 2.32 -15.36 -14.77
C SER A 319 1.74 -15.14 -13.37
N THR A 320 1.65 -16.20 -12.58
CA THR A 320 1.24 -16.19 -11.17
C THR A 320 2.07 -15.25 -10.29
N THR A 321 3.16 -14.71 -10.82
CA THR A 321 4.09 -13.80 -10.16
C THR A 321 3.44 -12.66 -9.37
N SER A 322 2.31 -12.07 -9.81
CA SER A 322 1.66 -11.01 -9.01
C SER A 322 0.96 -11.58 -7.77
N ILE A 323 0.34 -12.75 -7.91
CA ILE A 323 -0.23 -13.52 -6.79
C ILE A 323 0.92 -14.00 -5.89
N ASP A 324 2.03 -14.49 -6.45
CA ASP A 324 3.22 -14.93 -5.70
C ASP A 324 3.81 -13.79 -4.87
N ILE A 325 3.94 -12.61 -5.47
CA ILE A 325 4.44 -11.42 -4.77
C ILE A 325 3.49 -11.03 -3.65
N ALA A 326 2.18 -11.01 -3.90
CA ALA A 326 1.20 -10.72 -2.86
C ALA A 326 1.29 -11.75 -1.71
N MET A 327 1.41 -13.04 -2.02
CA MET A 327 1.53 -14.13 -1.04
C MET A 327 2.84 -14.08 -0.25
N SER A 328 3.98 -13.90 -0.91
CA SER A 328 5.30 -13.80 -0.26
C SER A 328 5.42 -12.55 0.63
N ARG A 329 4.60 -11.53 0.39
CA ARG A 329 4.41 -10.37 1.26
C ARG A 329 3.23 -10.49 2.22
N ASN A 330 2.59 -11.65 2.28
CA ASN A 330 1.51 -11.96 3.22
C ASN A 330 0.24 -11.10 3.02
N HIS A 331 0.01 -10.63 1.79
CA HIS A 331 -1.17 -9.86 1.38
C HIS A 331 -2.26 -10.80 0.85
N LEU A 332 -2.79 -11.67 1.71
CA LEU A 332 -3.67 -12.76 1.31
C LEU A 332 -5.01 -12.30 0.73
N LYS A 333 -5.56 -11.19 1.21
CA LYS A 333 -6.76 -10.57 0.62
C LYS A 333 -6.54 -10.13 -0.82
N THR A 334 -5.37 -9.57 -1.12
CA THR A 334 -4.99 -9.17 -2.49
C THR A 334 -4.80 -10.37 -3.39
N ALA A 335 -4.10 -11.40 -2.90
CA ALA A 335 -3.94 -12.65 -3.64
C ALA A 335 -5.32 -13.28 -3.94
N ALA A 336 -6.21 -13.32 -2.94
CA ALA A 336 -7.59 -13.78 -3.11
C ALA A 336 -8.35 -12.98 -4.16
N PHE A 337 -8.27 -11.64 -4.09
CA PHE A 337 -8.89 -10.74 -5.07
C PHE A 337 -8.40 -11.01 -6.49
N LEU A 338 -7.09 -11.16 -6.69
CA LEU A 338 -6.51 -11.45 -8.00
C LEU A 338 -7.00 -12.80 -8.54
N ILE A 339 -7.01 -13.85 -7.70
CA ILE A 339 -7.52 -15.17 -8.07
C ILE A 339 -8.99 -15.10 -8.47
N ASP A 340 -9.84 -14.50 -7.64
CA ASP A 340 -11.28 -14.37 -7.94
C ASP A 340 -11.49 -13.58 -9.24
N LYS A 341 -10.72 -12.51 -9.44
CA LYS A 341 -10.82 -11.68 -10.65
C LYS A 341 -10.44 -12.45 -11.90
N TYR A 342 -9.32 -13.17 -11.88
CA TYR A 342 -8.88 -14.00 -13.02
C TYR A 342 -9.83 -15.16 -13.28
N THR A 343 -10.29 -15.83 -12.22
CA THR A 343 -11.28 -16.91 -12.26
C THR A 343 -12.59 -16.43 -12.90
N SER A 344 -13.09 -15.24 -12.51
CA SER A 344 -14.32 -14.66 -13.07
C SER A 344 -14.24 -14.35 -14.57
N GLN A 345 -13.03 -14.30 -15.12
CA GLN A 345 -12.76 -14.04 -16.53
C GLN A 345 -12.33 -15.31 -17.30
N ASN A 346 -12.45 -16.49 -16.69
CA ASN A 346 -12.01 -17.78 -17.24
C ASN A 346 -10.51 -17.80 -17.61
N ILE A 347 -9.69 -17.01 -16.92
CA ILE A 347 -8.25 -16.98 -17.13
C ILE A 347 -7.63 -18.14 -16.35
N SER A 348 -6.88 -19.00 -17.04
CA SER A 348 -6.17 -20.10 -16.41
C SER A 348 -5.01 -19.58 -15.57
N LEU A 349 -4.89 -20.12 -14.36
CA LEU A 349 -3.74 -19.91 -13.49
C LEU A 349 -2.78 -21.09 -13.66
N ASP A 350 -1.49 -20.81 -13.85
CA ASP A 350 -0.43 -21.83 -13.91
C ASP A 350 0.21 -21.92 -12.51
N TYR A 351 -0.08 -22.97 -11.77
CA TYR A 351 0.21 -23.03 -10.35
C TYR A 351 1.62 -23.58 -10.09
N ASP A 352 2.41 -22.79 -9.34
CA ASP A 352 3.69 -23.18 -8.71
C ASP A 352 3.88 -22.41 -7.39
N PHE A 353 2.85 -22.43 -6.53
CA PHE A 353 2.87 -21.69 -5.27
C PHE A 353 3.43 -22.53 -4.14
N ASN A 354 4.32 -21.93 -3.35
CA ASN A 354 4.70 -22.45 -2.05
C ASN A 354 3.91 -21.71 -0.96
N LEU A 355 2.92 -22.38 -0.36
CA LEU A 355 2.08 -21.81 0.70
C LEU A 355 2.83 -21.67 2.05
N SER A 356 4.09 -22.10 2.14
CA SER A 356 4.91 -21.93 3.35
C SER A 356 5.25 -20.47 3.71
N TYR A 357 4.97 -19.50 2.82
CA TYR A 357 5.26 -18.08 3.07
C TYR A 357 4.27 -17.37 4.02
N PHE A 358 3.21 -18.03 4.44
CA PHE A 358 2.19 -17.39 5.29
C PHE A 358 2.70 -17.12 6.70
N SER A 359 2.66 -15.84 7.07
CA SER A 359 3.09 -15.34 8.39
C SER A 359 1.99 -14.59 9.15
N SER A 360 0.86 -14.28 8.51
CA SER A 360 -0.35 -13.71 9.13
C SER A 360 -1.54 -14.61 8.83
N PRO A 361 -2.49 -14.74 9.77
CA PRO A 361 -3.72 -15.46 9.48
C PRO A 361 -4.75 -14.58 8.75
N GLU A 362 -4.50 -13.26 8.68
CA GLU A 362 -5.44 -12.30 8.11
C GLU A 362 -5.62 -12.56 6.61
N GLY A 363 -6.87 -12.78 6.20
CA GLY A 363 -7.21 -13.06 4.81
C GLY A 363 -6.94 -14.49 4.35
N LEU A 364 -6.43 -15.38 5.20
CA LEU A 364 -6.16 -16.78 4.85
C LEU A 364 -7.43 -17.51 4.38
N LEU A 365 -8.54 -17.37 5.10
CA LEU A 365 -9.80 -17.98 4.69
C LEU A 365 -10.27 -17.47 3.32
N SER A 366 -10.25 -16.15 3.10
CA SER A 366 -10.63 -15.56 1.81
C SER A 366 -9.73 -16.05 0.68
N PHE A 367 -8.42 -16.17 0.94
CA PHE A 367 -7.46 -16.73 0.00
C PHE A 367 -7.76 -18.19 -0.32
N VAL A 368 -7.94 -19.04 0.70
CA VAL A 368 -8.28 -20.46 0.52
C VAL A 368 -9.56 -20.62 -0.29
N GLN A 369 -10.58 -19.81 0.00
CA GLN A 369 -11.84 -19.81 -0.74
C GLN A 369 -11.66 -19.43 -2.21
N ALA A 370 -10.92 -18.35 -2.49
CA ALA A 370 -10.65 -17.91 -3.85
C ALA A 370 -9.82 -18.95 -4.60
N PHE A 371 -8.77 -19.48 -3.96
CA PHE A 371 -7.89 -20.49 -4.51
C PHE A 371 -8.66 -21.78 -4.86
N TRP A 372 -9.50 -22.28 -3.95
CA TRP A 372 -10.36 -23.44 -4.17
C TRP A 372 -11.29 -23.26 -5.38
N ARG A 373 -11.92 -22.07 -5.51
CA ARG A 373 -12.74 -21.73 -6.68
C ARG A 373 -11.91 -21.72 -7.96
N GLY A 374 -10.74 -21.10 -7.92
CA GLY A 374 -9.82 -21.03 -9.06
C GLY A 374 -9.30 -22.39 -9.53
N THR A 375 -9.01 -23.31 -8.59
CA THR A 375 -8.56 -24.67 -8.92
C THR A 375 -9.68 -25.59 -9.36
N SER A 376 -10.94 -25.24 -9.04
CA SER A 376 -12.11 -26.01 -9.47
C SER A 376 -12.50 -25.76 -10.94
N LEU A 377 -11.85 -24.81 -11.63
CA LEU A 377 -12.09 -24.59 -13.05
C LEU A 377 -11.51 -25.72 -13.92
N PRO A 378 -12.21 -26.15 -14.98
CA PRO A 378 -11.79 -27.27 -15.83
C PRO A 378 -10.46 -27.04 -16.57
N ASN A 379 -10.04 -25.78 -16.69
CA ASN A 379 -8.81 -25.38 -17.39
C ASN A 379 -7.65 -25.09 -16.43
N CYS A 380 -7.75 -25.46 -15.14
CA CYS A 380 -6.66 -25.27 -14.17
C CYS A 380 -5.50 -26.25 -14.44
N HIS A 381 -4.25 -25.76 -14.45
CA HIS A 381 -3.04 -26.55 -14.68
C HIS A 381 -2.05 -26.38 -13.51
N TRP A 382 -1.48 -27.47 -12.99
CA TRP A 382 -0.39 -27.43 -12.00
C TRP A 382 0.90 -27.88 -12.65
N GLU A 383 1.96 -27.08 -12.57
CA GLU A 383 3.23 -27.33 -13.23
C GLU A 383 3.05 -27.68 -14.73
N GLY A 384 2.13 -26.97 -15.40
CA GLY A 384 1.79 -27.22 -16.81
C GLY A 384 1.09 -28.56 -17.09
N ARG A 385 0.61 -29.30 -16.08
CA ARG A 385 -0.12 -30.57 -16.24
C ARG A 385 -1.55 -30.49 -15.69
N PRO A 386 -2.53 -31.14 -16.34
CA PRO A 386 -3.85 -31.31 -15.76
C PRO A 386 -3.76 -32.33 -14.61
N TYR A 387 -3.90 -31.87 -13.37
CA TYR A 387 -4.04 -32.74 -12.21
C TYR A 387 -5.51 -32.90 -11.84
N PRO A 388 -5.94 -34.08 -11.36
CA PRO A 388 -7.27 -34.23 -10.76
C PRO A 388 -7.47 -33.25 -9.60
N MET A 389 -8.65 -32.61 -9.52
CA MET A 389 -9.00 -31.62 -8.49
C MET A 389 -8.69 -32.09 -7.05
N HIS A 390 -8.88 -33.39 -6.75
CA HIS A 390 -8.64 -33.90 -5.40
C HIS A 390 -7.18 -33.77 -4.95
N TYR A 391 -6.19 -33.82 -5.86
CA TYR A 391 -4.78 -33.60 -5.49
C TYR A 391 -4.49 -32.15 -5.14
N PHE A 392 -5.12 -31.20 -5.82
CA PHE A 392 -5.02 -29.78 -5.47
C PHE A 392 -5.63 -29.52 -4.11
N HIS A 393 -6.85 -30.03 -3.88
CA HIS A 393 -7.56 -29.86 -2.63
C HIS A 393 -6.77 -30.46 -1.46
N GLU A 394 -6.22 -31.66 -1.64
CA GLU A 394 -5.29 -32.29 -0.70
C GLU A 394 -4.07 -31.41 -0.40
N HIS A 395 -3.42 -30.88 -1.44
CA HIS A 395 -2.26 -30.02 -1.27
C HIS A 395 -2.60 -28.75 -0.47
N ILE A 396 -3.66 -28.03 -0.84
CA ILE A 396 -4.08 -26.82 -0.12
C ILE A 396 -4.42 -27.17 1.33
N PHE A 397 -5.14 -28.26 1.56
CA PHE A 397 -5.54 -28.68 2.90
C PHE A 397 -4.33 -28.99 3.79
N ARG A 398 -3.32 -29.67 3.24
CA ARG A 398 -2.04 -29.89 3.93
C ARG A 398 -1.32 -28.58 4.22
N GLU A 399 -1.25 -27.66 3.27
CA GLU A 399 -0.59 -26.38 3.52
C GLU A 399 -1.35 -25.54 4.57
N VAL A 400 -2.68 -25.57 4.59
CA VAL A 400 -3.49 -24.95 5.66
C VAL A 400 -3.14 -25.56 7.02
N ILE A 401 -2.99 -26.89 7.11
CA ILE A 401 -2.57 -27.58 8.34
C ILE A 401 -1.15 -27.18 8.77
N ARG A 402 -0.25 -26.83 7.84
CA ARG A 402 1.12 -26.39 8.18
C ARG A 402 1.17 -25.01 8.82
N ILE A 403 0.17 -24.16 8.60
CA ILE A 403 0.19 -22.78 9.08
C ILE A 403 0.03 -22.76 10.61
N ARG A 404 1.09 -22.36 11.32
CA ARG A 404 1.14 -22.32 12.79
C ARG A 404 0.78 -20.96 13.36
N ILE A 405 -0.33 -20.37 12.92
CA ILE A 405 -0.70 -19.02 13.34
C ILE A 405 -1.94 -19.09 14.24
N GLY A 406 -1.76 -18.72 15.51
CA GLY A 406 -2.66 -19.03 16.61
C GLY A 406 -4.15 -18.83 16.34
N GLY A 407 -4.92 -19.92 16.43
CA GLY A 407 -6.39 -19.93 16.54
C GLY A 407 -7.21 -19.57 15.28
N VAL A 408 -6.59 -19.06 14.21
CA VAL A 408 -7.36 -18.57 13.04
C VAL A 408 -7.43 -19.59 11.89
N ILE A 409 -6.68 -20.69 11.98
CA ILE A 409 -6.64 -21.73 10.94
C ILE A 409 -7.85 -22.67 10.94
N GLU A 410 -8.64 -22.67 12.02
CA GLU A 410 -9.81 -23.56 12.14
C GLU A 410 -10.85 -23.21 11.08
N GLY A 411 -11.04 -21.92 10.79
CA GLY A 411 -11.99 -21.41 9.79
C GLY A 411 -11.79 -22.01 8.39
N PRO A 412 -10.58 -21.94 7.79
CA PRO A 412 -10.27 -22.62 6.53
C PRO A 412 -10.57 -24.13 6.53
N ILE A 413 -10.25 -24.84 7.61
CA ILE A 413 -10.48 -26.30 7.72
C ILE A 413 -11.99 -26.61 7.74
N TYR A 414 -12.75 -25.97 8.64
CA TYR A 414 -14.21 -26.14 8.69
C TYR A 414 -14.85 -25.82 7.34
N TRP A 415 -14.40 -24.73 6.71
CA TRP A 415 -14.92 -24.33 5.41
C TRP A 415 -14.64 -25.40 4.35
N MET A 416 -13.40 -25.90 4.22
CA MET A 416 -13.07 -26.94 3.24
C MET A 416 -13.87 -28.23 3.45
N VAL A 417 -14.02 -28.69 4.69
CA VAL A 417 -14.86 -29.86 5.01
C VAL A 417 -16.33 -29.58 4.65
N SER A 418 -16.84 -28.38 4.91
CA SER A 418 -18.21 -27.99 4.52
C SER A 418 -18.43 -27.98 3.00
N GLN A 419 -17.38 -27.81 2.20
CA GLN A 419 -17.42 -27.92 0.74
C GLN A 419 -17.37 -29.38 0.25
N GLY A 420 -17.38 -30.36 1.15
CA GLY A 420 -17.34 -31.78 0.82
C GLY A 420 -15.92 -32.35 0.67
N PHE A 421 -14.88 -31.63 1.12
CA PHE A 421 -13.54 -32.23 1.22
C PHE A 421 -13.56 -33.33 2.28
N VAL A 422 -13.22 -34.55 1.87
CA VAL A 422 -13.15 -35.70 2.78
C VAL A 422 -11.79 -35.68 3.44
N ALA A 423 -11.70 -35.03 4.60
CA ALA A 423 -10.53 -35.15 5.45
C ALA A 423 -10.32 -36.62 5.86
N THR A 424 -9.07 -37.01 6.07
CA THR A 424 -8.67 -38.41 6.28
C THR A 424 -7.87 -38.54 7.57
N PRO A 425 -7.72 -39.75 8.14
CA PRO A 425 -6.85 -39.98 9.30
C PRO A 425 -5.40 -39.51 9.09
N TRP A 426 -4.91 -39.56 7.85
CA TRP A 426 -3.62 -39.03 7.46
C TRP A 426 -3.49 -37.53 7.75
N HIS A 427 -4.56 -36.75 7.63
CA HIS A 427 -4.58 -35.32 7.94
C HIS A 427 -4.48 -35.05 9.44
N VAL A 428 -5.13 -35.87 10.28
CA VAL A 428 -5.01 -35.80 11.75
C VAL A 428 -3.55 -36.02 12.15
N ARG A 429 -2.95 -37.08 11.60
CA ARG A 429 -1.53 -37.36 11.81
C ARG A 429 -0.65 -36.20 11.31
N PHE A 430 -0.94 -35.68 10.13
CA PHE A 430 -0.16 -34.59 9.55
C PHE A 430 -0.24 -33.30 10.39
N ALA A 431 -1.40 -32.98 10.97
CA ALA A 431 -1.55 -31.87 11.91
C ALA A 431 -0.70 -32.06 13.17
N MET A 432 -0.64 -33.31 13.67
CA MET A 432 0.24 -33.67 14.77
C MET A 432 1.70 -33.56 14.38
N ASP A 433 2.13 -34.03 13.21
CA ASP A 433 3.53 -33.89 12.74
C ASP A 433 3.91 -32.42 12.54
N CYS A 434 2.93 -31.59 12.15
CA CYS A 434 3.09 -30.15 12.05
C CYS A 434 2.97 -29.42 13.40
N TRP A 435 2.80 -30.09 14.55
CA TRP A 435 2.65 -29.50 15.88
C TRP A 435 1.59 -28.38 15.88
N ASN A 436 0.44 -28.68 15.28
CA ASN A 436 -0.62 -27.71 15.07
C ASN A 436 -1.91 -28.13 15.81
N PRO A 437 -2.02 -27.82 17.11
CA PRO A 437 -3.15 -28.25 17.93
C PRO A 437 -4.49 -27.66 17.46
N ALA A 438 -4.50 -26.44 16.89
CA ALA A 438 -5.72 -25.84 16.35
C ALA A 438 -6.22 -26.60 15.12
N ALA A 439 -5.32 -27.01 14.22
CA ALA A 439 -5.69 -27.81 13.06
C ALA A 439 -6.20 -29.20 13.49
N LEU A 440 -5.51 -29.83 14.44
CA LEU A 440 -5.92 -31.10 15.02
C LEU A 440 -7.34 -31.01 15.60
N ARG A 441 -7.62 -29.98 16.41
CA ARG A 441 -8.96 -29.76 16.98
C ARG A 441 -10.00 -29.60 15.89
N ALA A 442 -9.77 -28.71 14.92
CA ALA A 442 -10.73 -28.46 13.84
C ALA A 442 -11.04 -29.74 13.03
N LEU A 443 -10.03 -30.58 12.79
CA LEU A 443 -10.20 -31.86 12.10
C LEU A 443 -11.10 -32.82 12.90
N LEU A 444 -10.89 -32.95 14.21
CA LEU A 444 -11.68 -33.84 15.07
C LEU A 444 -13.13 -33.32 15.22
N GLU A 445 -13.32 -32.01 15.35
CA GLU A 445 -14.64 -31.38 15.38
C GLU A 445 -15.39 -31.52 14.05
N CYS A 446 -14.68 -31.68 12.94
CA CYS A 446 -15.26 -32.07 11.64
C CYS A 446 -15.71 -33.55 11.59
N GLY A 447 -15.64 -34.29 12.69
CA GLY A 447 -16.09 -35.68 12.79
C GLY A 447 -15.04 -36.73 12.44
N LEU A 448 -13.77 -36.34 12.30
CA LEU A 448 -12.70 -37.32 12.17
C LEU A 448 -12.52 -38.08 13.48
N SER A 449 -12.42 -39.40 13.38
CA SER A 449 -12.17 -40.24 14.55
C SER A 449 -10.74 -40.02 15.08
N PRO A 450 -10.56 -39.81 16.39
CA PRO A 450 -9.24 -39.68 17.01
C PRO A 450 -8.49 -41.02 17.13
N ASP A 451 -9.12 -42.12 16.75
CA ASP A 451 -8.60 -43.49 16.93
C ASP A 451 -7.90 -44.04 15.70
N VAL A 452 -8.10 -43.43 14.53
CA VAL A 452 -7.64 -43.99 13.27
C VAL A 452 -6.19 -43.60 13.03
N GLY A 453 -5.31 -44.60 12.98
CA GLY A 453 -3.93 -44.44 12.54
C GLY A 453 -3.83 -44.15 11.04
N PRO A 454 -2.74 -43.50 10.57
CA PRO A 454 -2.54 -43.19 9.16
C PRO A 454 -2.42 -44.44 8.27
N GLU A 455 -1.94 -45.56 8.84
CA GLU A 455 -1.70 -46.81 8.13
C GLU A 455 -2.07 -48.02 9.00
N GLU A 456 -2.44 -49.12 8.35
CA GLU A 456 -2.73 -50.38 9.04
C GLU A 456 -1.46 -50.88 9.77
N GLY A 457 -1.57 -51.09 11.08
CA GLY A 457 -0.42 -51.45 11.94
C GLY A 457 0.42 -50.27 12.45
N SER A 458 0.05 -49.03 12.13
CA SER A 458 0.67 -47.86 12.76
C SER A 458 0.30 -47.74 14.25
N VAL A 459 1.22 -47.19 15.03
CA VAL A 459 0.99 -46.84 16.44
C VAL A 459 -0.22 -45.91 16.54
N CYS A 460 -1.16 -46.18 17.46
CA CYS A 460 -2.36 -45.35 17.61
C CYS A 460 -1.99 -43.89 17.94
N LEU A 461 -2.86 -42.94 17.58
CA LEU A 461 -2.55 -41.51 17.73
C LEU A 461 -2.28 -41.10 19.19
N LEU A 462 -3.01 -41.70 20.15
CA LEU A 462 -2.74 -41.51 21.58
C LEU A 462 -1.32 -41.90 21.97
N GLU A 463 -0.89 -43.10 21.55
CA GLU A 463 0.44 -43.62 21.86
C GLU A 463 1.53 -42.75 21.20
N TYR A 464 1.27 -42.20 20.02
CA TYR A 464 2.18 -41.25 19.37
C TYR A 464 2.33 -39.92 20.13
N CYS A 465 1.31 -39.47 20.86
CA CYS A 465 1.32 -38.23 21.63
C CYS A 465 1.95 -38.34 23.02
N LEU A 466 2.40 -39.53 23.45
CA LEU A 466 3.02 -39.73 24.77
C LEU A 466 4.39 -39.06 24.94
N ASN A 467 4.89 -38.38 23.91
CA ASN A 467 6.05 -37.50 24.03
C ASN A 467 5.69 -36.26 24.86
N PRO A 468 6.47 -35.88 25.90
CA PRO A 468 6.20 -34.69 26.72
C PRO A 468 6.06 -33.37 25.93
N ARG A 469 6.57 -33.32 24.69
CA ARG A 469 6.44 -32.15 23.81
C ARG A 469 5.08 -32.07 23.08
N ARG A 470 4.22 -33.08 23.21
CA ARG A 470 2.94 -33.22 22.49
C ARG A 470 1.74 -33.32 23.44
N LEU A 471 1.87 -32.76 24.65
CA LEU A 471 0.82 -32.84 25.67
C LEU A 471 -0.47 -32.15 25.22
N ASP A 472 -0.38 -31.01 24.50
CA ASP A 472 -1.57 -30.34 23.99
C ASP A 472 -2.35 -31.22 23.00
N GLU A 473 -1.66 -31.87 22.06
CA GLU A 473 -2.27 -32.81 21.13
C GLU A 473 -2.83 -34.03 21.85
N LEU A 474 -2.13 -34.55 22.87
CA LEU A 474 -2.62 -35.64 23.70
C LEU A 474 -3.96 -35.28 24.34
N TYR A 475 -4.03 -34.11 24.97
CA TYR A 475 -5.24 -33.67 25.65
C TYR A 475 -6.38 -33.38 24.68
N ILE A 476 -6.09 -32.88 23.48
CA ILE A 476 -7.09 -32.69 22.41
C ILE A 476 -7.65 -34.04 21.97
N LEU A 477 -6.81 -35.06 21.75
CA LEU A 477 -7.28 -36.39 21.38
C LEU A 477 -8.19 -36.98 22.48
N ILE A 478 -7.75 -36.90 23.75
CA ILE A 478 -8.54 -37.39 24.88
C ILE A 478 -9.88 -36.65 24.97
N SER A 479 -9.89 -35.32 24.85
CA SER A 479 -11.12 -34.52 24.93
C SER A 479 -12.11 -34.81 23.80
N HIS A 480 -11.64 -35.38 22.68
CA HIS A 480 -12.48 -35.82 21.56
C HIS A 480 -12.80 -37.32 21.61
N GLY A 481 -12.57 -37.98 22.75
CA GLY A 481 -12.99 -39.36 22.97
C GLY A 481 -12.05 -40.42 22.42
N ALA A 482 -10.75 -40.11 22.28
CA ALA A 482 -9.77 -41.11 21.88
C ALA A 482 -9.78 -42.32 22.83
N ASN A 483 -9.80 -43.53 22.25
CA ASN A 483 -9.92 -44.79 22.94
C ASN A 483 -8.56 -45.26 23.50
N PRO A 484 -8.35 -45.21 24.83
CA PRO A 484 -7.09 -45.61 25.43
C PRO A 484 -6.81 -47.12 25.32
N ALA A 485 -7.81 -47.95 25.03
CA ALA A 485 -7.61 -49.38 24.83
C ALA A 485 -6.74 -49.71 23.60
N LEU A 486 -6.63 -48.77 22.65
CA LEU A 486 -5.79 -48.90 21.47
C LEU A 486 -4.29 -48.71 21.76
N VAL A 487 -3.94 -48.20 22.94
CA VAL A 487 -2.53 -48.07 23.36
C VAL A 487 -1.96 -49.44 23.68
N SER A 488 -0.78 -49.74 23.13
CA SER A 488 -0.14 -51.03 23.32
C SER A 488 0.10 -51.36 24.79
N LEU A 489 0.02 -52.65 25.15
CA LEU A 489 0.26 -53.11 26.52
C LEU A 489 1.68 -52.73 26.99
N GLU A 490 2.65 -52.84 26.08
CA GLU A 490 4.04 -52.47 26.34
C GLU A 490 4.13 -51.00 26.76
N THR A 491 3.52 -50.09 25.98
CA THR A 491 3.55 -48.66 26.30
C THR A 491 2.80 -48.34 27.59
N ARG A 492 1.67 -49.01 27.88
CA ARG A 492 0.99 -48.87 29.18
C ARG A 492 1.87 -49.28 30.36
N ILE A 493 2.66 -50.35 30.23
CA ILE A 493 3.61 -50.79 31.26
C ILE A 493 4.72 -49.73 31.44
N GLN A 494 5.26 -49.21 30.35
CA GLN A 494 6.29 -48.17 30.37
C GLN A 494 5.78 -46.89 31.04
N LEU A 495 4.56 -46.45 30.71
CA LEU A 495 3.94 -45.27 31.33
C LEU A 495 3.74 -45.45 32.83
N ARG A 496 3.36 -46.64 33.32
CA ARG A 496 3.26 -46.93 34.77
C ARG A 496 4.62 -46.76 35.47
N GLN A 497 5.68 -47.26 34.86
CA GLN A 497 7.03 -47.14 35.40
C GLN A 497 7.49 -45.67 35.41
N GLN A 498 7.26 -44.95 34.31
CA GLN A 498 7.59 -43.53 34.20
C GLN A 498 6.81 -42.69 35.22
N PHE A 499 5.51 -42.96 35.42
CA PHE A 499 4.69 -42.29 36.42
C PHE A 499 5.28 -42.44 37.83
N LEU A 500 5.70 -43.66 38.20
CA LEU A 500 6.34 -43.92 39.48
C LEU A 500 7.66 -43.15 39.63
N GLN A 501 8.47 -43.08 38.57
CA GLN A 501 9.74 -42.34 38.59
C GLN A 501 9.54 -40.83 38.76
N ILE A 502 8.55 -40.24 38.07
CA ILE A 502 8.30 -38.79 38.11
C ILE A 502 7.64 -38.37 39.43
N THR A 503 6.64 -39.13 39.89
CA THR A 503 5.82 -38.72 41.04
C THR A 503 6.29 -39.30 42.37
N ASN A 504 7.11 -40.36 42.34
CA ASN A 504 7.42 -41.20 43.50
C ASN A 504 6.17 -41.79 44.18
N ILE A 505 5.06 -41.92 43.44
CA ILE A 505 3.80 -42.48 43.91
C ILE A 505 3.49 -43.75 43.11
N ASN A 506 3.14 -44.83 43.81
CA ASN A 506 2.67 -46.06 43.17
C ASN A 506 1.37 -45.78 42.37
N TYR A 507 1.35 -46.20 41.10
CA TYR A 507 0.23 -45.94 40.18
C TYR A 507 -1.12 -46.38 40.76
N ASP A 508 -1.22 -47.58 41.33
CA ASP A 508 -2.47 -48.14 41.85
C ASP A 508 -3.01 -47.29 43.02
N ARG A 509 -2.12 -46.77 43.88
CA ARG A 509 -2.50 -45.82 44.95
C ARG A 509 -2.95 -44.47 44.39
N SER A 510 -2.26 -43.97 43.36
CA SER A 510 -2.59 -42.71 42.69
C SER A 510 -3.94 -42.79 41.97
N TYR A 511 -4.28 -43.95 41.42
CA TYR A 511 -5.53 -44.19 40.70
C TYR A 511 -6.76 -44.11 41.62
N LEU A 512 -6.62 -44.52 42.89
CA LEU A 512 -7.68 -44.36 43.91
C LEU A 512 -7.97 -42.90 44.27
N MET A 513 -7.08 -41.97 43.92
CA MET A 513 -7.26 -40.54 44.16
C MET A 513 -7.91 -39.81 42.99
N MET A 514 -8.16 -40.49 41.86
CA MET A 514 -8.86 -39.92 40.71
C MET A 514 -10.32 -39.65 41.05
N THR A 515 -10.78 -38.42 40.83
CA THR A 515 -12.21 -38.12 40.86
C THR A 515 -12.87 -38.63 39.58
N ASP A 516 -14.20 -38.81 39.60
CA ASP A 516 -14.94 -39.20 38.40
C ASP A 516 -14.87 -38.14 37.30
N GLU A 517 -14.73 -36.86 37.67
CA GLU A 517 -14.50 -35.75 36.74
C GLU A 517 -13.18 -35.92 35.97
N MET A 518 -12.08 -36.28 36.65
CA MET A 518 -10.76 -36.49 36.02
C MET A 518 -10.76 -37.63 34.99
N ARG A 519 -11.77 -38.50 35.01
CA ARG A 519 -11.94 -39.61 34.05
C ARG A 519 -12.70 -39.20 32.81
N GLN A 520 -13.38 -38.06 32.82
CA GLN A 520 -14.20 -37.61 31.70
C GLN A 520 -13.34 -36.88 30.65
N PRO A 521 -13.57 -37.11 29.34
CA PRO A 521 -12.91 -36.37 28.25
C PRO A 521 -12.96 -34.84 28.43
N GLU A 522 -14.06 -34.31 28.94
CA GLU A 522 -14.30 -32.88 29.13
C GLU A 522 -13.30 -32.24 30.10
N TYR A 523 -12.77 -33.00 31.06
CA TYR A 523 -11.77 -32.52 32.02
C TYR A 523 -10.50 -32.01 31.33
N PHE A 524 -10.17 -32.62 30.18
CA PHE A 524 -8.99 -32.29 29.39
C PHE A 524 -9.19 -31.08 28.48
N SER A 525 -10.40 -30.49 28.41
CA SER A 525 -10.63 -29.28 27.60
C SER A 525 -10.10 -28.00 28.27
N ASN A 526 -9.97 -27.98 29.59
CA ASN A 526 -9.51 -26.80 30.34
C ASN A 526 -7.98 -26.79 30.50
N PRO A 527 -7.24 -25.87 29.83
CA PRO A 527 -5.79 -25.81 29.91
C PRO A 527 -5.26 -25.36 31.29
N ASN A 528 -6.11 -24.76 32.13
CA ASN A 528 -5.71 -24.26 33.46
C ASN A 528 -5.76 -25.31 34.56
N ASN A 529 -6.15 -26.55 34.27
CA ASN A 529 -6.19 -27.63 35.26
C ASN A 529 -4.77 -28.11 35.57
N PRO A 530 -4.23 -27.89 36.78
CA PRO A 530 -2.85 -28.26 37.11
C PRO A 530 -2.66 -29.79 37.17
N GLU A 531 -3.74 -30.56 37.30
CA GLU A 531 -3.70 -32.02 37.39
C GLU A 531 -3.96 -32.70 36.03
N ARG A 532 -4.08 -31.94 34.93
CA ARG A 532 -4.39 -32.46 33.58
C ARG A 532 -3.38 -33.50 33.11
N GLU A 533 -2.09 -33.31 33.39
CA GLU A 533 -1.05 -34.28 33.06
C GLU A 533 -1.23 -35.59 33.84
N ARG A 534 -1.44 -35.50 35.16
CA ARG A 534 -1.68 -36.67 36.02
C ARG A 534 -2.95 -37.41 35.60
N ALA A 535 -4.03 -36.68 35.29
CA ALA A 535 -5.28 -37.25 34.79
C ALA A 535 -5.08 -38.00 33.46
N ALA A 536 -4.23 -37.49 32.55
CA ALA A 536 -3.99 -38.12 31.26
C ALA A 536 -3.28 -39.48 31.40
N TYR A 537 -2.29 -39.57 32.30
CA TYR A 537 -1.66 -40.85 32.65
C TYR A 537 -2.69 -41.89 33.10
N HIS A 538 -3.63 -41.48 33.96
CA HIS A 538 -4.68 -42.36 34.47
C HIS A 538 -5.72 -42.73 33.42
N TYR A 539 -6.09 -41.79 32.55
CA TYR A 539 -7.00 -42.05 31.44
C TYR A 539 -6.44 -43.13 30.51
N ILE A 540 -5.15 -43.03 30.16
CA ILE A 540 -4.49 -43.95 29.22
C ILE A 540 -4.24 -45.32 29.84
N VAL A 541 -3.82 -45.37 31.11
CA VAL A 541 -3.41 -46.61 31.77
C VAL A 541 -4.59 -47.33 32.44
N GLY A 542 -5.60 -46.59 32.89
CA GLY A 542 -6.69 -47.10 33.73
C GLY A 542 -7.87 -47.73 32.99
N LEU A 543 -8.15 -47.32 31.75
CA LEU A 543 -9.32 -47.79 30.98
C LEU A 543 -9.05 -49.03 30.10
N GLY A 544 -7.83 -49.55 30.14
CA GLY A 544 -7.44 -50.77 29.41
C GLY A 544 -7.43 -52.04 30.27
N GLN A 545 -8.01 -51.97 31.47
CA GLN A 545 -8.36 -53.11 32.32
C GLN A 545 -9.85 -53.41 32.15
#